data_AF-A0A2E0U459-F1
#
_entry.id   AF-A0A2E0U459-F1
#
_cell.length_a   1.000
_cell.length_b   1.000
_cell.length_c   1.000
_cell.angle_alpha   90.00
_cell.angle_beta   90.00
_cell.angle_gamma   90.00
#
_symmetry.space_group_name_H-M   'P 1'
#
loop_
_entity.id
_entity.type
_entity.pdbx_description
1 polymer ?
#
loop_
_entity_poly.entity_id
_entity_poly.type
_entity_poly.pdbx_seq_one_letter_code
_entity_poly.pdbx_strand_id
1 'polypeptide(L)'
;MKIERVELPEQHYLYVDREVDFTNPAAIGEAMGSAFGEVFGFIGAQELTPLSMPMALYLEMPEDGKMRFRGGVFVSAEDASKAHGSVSADHIPAGPTFKALHVGPYSSLNETHKALWDHMATQGISGAMPVWEIYVDDPTAVPENECRTEICRLARQT
;
A
#
# COMPACT_ATOMS: atom_id res chain seq x y z
N MET A 1 -18.62 -4.08 6.07
CA MET A 1 -17.30 -4.36 5.48
C MET A 1 -16.93 -5.81 5.76
N LYS A 2 -16.43 -6.54 4.76
CA LYS A 2 -15.96 -7.93 4.93
C LYS A 2 -14.45 -7.91 5.17
N ILE A 3 -14.00 -8.64 6.19
CA ILE A 3 -12.57 -8.86 6.47
C ILE A 3 -12.28 -10.32 6.14
N GLU A 4 -11.22 -10.54 5.37
CA GLU A 4 -10.79 -11.87 4.93
C GLU A 4 -9.38 -12.14 5.43
N ARG A 5 -9.11 -13.38 5.84
CA ARG A 5 -7.77 -13.87 6.12
C ARG A 5 -7.37 -14.80 4.99
N VAL A 6 -6.28 -14.49 4.31
CA VAL A 6 -5.75 -15.25 3.17
C VAL A 6 -4.28 -15.59 3.43
N GLU A 7 -3.78 -16.64 2.79
CA GLU A 7 -2.36 -16.91 2.73
C GLU A 7 -1.82 -16.30 1.43
N LEU A 8 -0.93 -15.30 1.53
CA LEU A 8 -0.31 -14.69 0.36
C LEU A 8 1.08 -15.29 0.14
N PRO A 9 1.48 -15.53 -1.12
CA PRO A 9 2.86 -15.84 -1.43
C PRO A 9 3.76 -14.63 -1.18
N GLU A 10 5.06 -14.81 -1.29
CA GLU A 10 6.00 -13.69 -1.36
C GLU A 10 5.66 -12.79 -2.55
N GLN A 11 5.64 -11.48 -2.33
CA GLN A 11 5.27 -10.50 -3.34
C GLN A 11 6.38 -9.46 -3.50
N HIS A 12 7.01 -9.42 -4.68
CA HIS A 12 8.02 -8.42 -5.01
C HIS A 12 7.39 -7.13 -5.52
N TYR A 13 8.03 -6.01 -5.23
CA TYR A 13 7.57 -4.71 -5.67
C TYR A 13 8.70 -3.74 -5.98
N LEU A 14 8.41 -2.82 -6.88
CA LEU A 14 9.20 -1.62 -7.11
C LEU A 14 8.57 -0.45 -6.37
N TYR A 15 9.39 0.44 -5.82
CA TYR A 15 8.90 1.57 -5.06
C TYR A 15 9.86 2.76 -5.08
N VAL A 16 9.30 3.89 -4.66
CA VAL A 16 10.04 5.08 -4.26
C VAL A 16 9.57 5.50 -2.86
N ASP A 17 10.51 5.89 -2.00
CA ASP A 17 10.19 6.40 -0.67
C ASP A 17 9.66 7.84 -0.74
N ARG A 18 8.68 8.13 0.11
CA ARG A 18 8.18 9.47 0.39
C ARG A 18 7.98 9.67 1.88
N GLU A 19 8.19 10.90 2.32
CA GLU A 19 7.87 11.37 3.66
C GLU A 19 7.02 12.63 3.52
N VAL A 20 5.93 12.72 4.26
CA VAL A 20 5.01 13.86 4.23
C VAL A 20 4.43 14.14 5.61
N ASP A 21 4.09 15.40 5.88
CA ASP A 21 3.33 15.77 7.08
C ASP A 21 1.93 15.14 7.00
N PHE A 22 1.62 14.26 7.97
CA PHE A 22 0.35 13.54 8.00
C PHE A 22 -0.86 14.46 8.22
N THR A 23 -0.63 15.67 8.73
CA THR A 23 -1.69 16.65 8.99
C THR A 23 -2.06 17.50 7.77
N ASN A 24 -1.37 17.32 6.63
CA ASN A 24 -1.60 18.08 5.40
C ASN A 24 -2.12 17.18 4.26
N PRO A 25 -3.46 17.08 4.07
CA PRO A 25 -4.05 16.23 3.04
C PRO A 25 -3.60 16.55 1.61
N ALA A 26 -3.39 17.83 1.29
CA ALA A 26 -2.95 18.23 -0.04
C ALA A 26 -1.54 17.72 -0.33
N ALA A 27 -0.62 17.87 0.64
CA ALA A 27 0.74 17.36 0.52
C ALA A 27 0.77 15.82 0.40
N ILE A 28 -0.15 15.11 1.07
CA ILE A 28 -0.27 13.65 0.95
C ILE A 28 -0.62 13.26 -0.50
N GLY A 29 -1.63 13.92 -1.09
CA GLY A 29 -2.03 13.66 -2.48
C GLY A 29 -0.90 13.94 -3.48
N GLU A 30 -0.19 15.06 -3.31
CA GLU A 30 0.98 15.41 -4.13
C GLU A 30 2.12 14.38 -3.98
N ALA A 31 2.42 13.96 -2.76
CA ALA A 31 3.45 12.97 -2.48
C ALA A 31 3.11 11.61 -3.12
N MET A 32 1.87 11.13 -2.96
CA MET A 32 1.40 9.89 -3.58
C MET A 32 1.44 9.97 -5.11
N GLY A 33 0.88 11.04 -5.68
CA GLY A 33 0.91 11.26 -7.12
C GLY A 33 2.32 11.31 -7.70
N SER A 34 3.26 11.97 -7.00
CA SER A 34 4.67 12.00 -7.41
C SER A 34 5.35 10.63 -7.36
N ALA A 35 5.06 9.82 -6.33
CA ALA A 35 5.64 8.49 -6.21
C ALA A 35 5.12 7.53 -7.28
N PHE A 36 3.80 7.57 -7.53
CA PHE A 36 3.19 6.75 -8.57
C PHE A 36 3.65 7.18 -9.96
N GLY A 37 3.70 8.48 -10.24
CA GLY A 37 4.21 8.98 -11.51
C GLY A 37 5.65 8.53 -11.78
N GLU A 38 6.51 8.57 -10.76
CA GLU A 38 7.91 8.14 -10.88
C GLU A 38 8.03 6.62 -11.07
N VAL A 39 7.36 5.80 -10.25
CA VAL A 39 7.48 4.35 -10.36
C VAL A 39 6.85 3.83 -11.66
N PHE A 40 5.70 4.36 -12.10
CA PHE A 40 5.08 3.96 -13.36
C PHE A 40 5.84 4.50 -14.58
N GLY A 41 6.49 5.66 -14.45
CA GLY A 41 7.44 6.15 -15.46
C GLY A 41 8.61 5.18 -15.64
N PHE A 42 9.16 4.64 -14.55
CA PHE A 42 10.19 3.62 -14.59
C PHE A 42 9.70 2.30 -15.21
N ILE A 43 8.53 1.81 -14.78
CA ILE A 43 7.89 0.61 -15.34
C ILE A 43 7.76 0.74 -16.86
N GLY A 44 7.25 1.88 -17.35
CA GLY A 44 7.10 2.13 -18.78
C GLY A 44 8.42 2.21 -19.53
N ALA A 45 9.43 2.90 -18.97
CA ALA A 45 10.74 3.05 -19.60
C ALA A 45 11.55 1.75 -19.67
N GLN A 46 11.35 0.85 -18.71
CA GLN A 46 12.01 -0.46 -18.64
C GLN A 46 11.16 -1.60 -19.26
N GLU A 47 10.00 -1.27 -19.83
CA GLU A 47 9.06 -2.23 -20.44
C GLU A 47 8.65 -3.36 -19.48
N LEU A 48 8.45 -3.03 -18.20
CA LEU A 48 8.10 -3.99 -17.15
C LEU A 48 6.58 -4.21 -17.09
N THR A 49 6.18 -5.35 -16.52
CA THR A 49 4.75 -5.66 -16.36
C THR A 49 4.31 -5.42 -14.91
N PRO A 50 3.47 -4.41 -14.64
CA PRO A 50 2.87 -4.25 -13.32
C PRO A 50 1.89 -5.40 -13.05
N LEU A 51 1.98 -6.00 -11.86
CA LEU A 51 1.09 -7.07 -11.39
C LEU A 51 -0.01 -6.56 -10.47
N SER A 52 -0.05 -5.25 -10.20
CA SER A 52 -1.10 -4.60 -9.42
C SER A 52 -1.37 -3.19 -9.91
N MET A 53 -2.46 -2.62 -9.41
CA MET A 53 -2.65 -1.17 -9.38
C MET A 53 -1.64 -0.51 -8.44
N PRO A 54 -1.48 0.83 -8.46
CA PRO A 54 -0.57 1.53 -7.55
C PRO A 54 -0.85 1.16 -6.10
N MET A 55 0.21 1.09 -5.31
CA MET A 55 0.11 0.78 -3.89
C MET A 55 0.94 1.73 -3.03
N ALA A 56 0.47 1.96 -1.81
CA ALA A 56 1.25 2.58 -0.75
C ALA A 56 1.52 1.55 0.34
N LEU A 57 2.79 1.36 0.70
CA LEU A 57 3.22 0.43 1.74
C LEU A 57 3.85 1.19 2.91
N TYR A 58 3.34 0.91 4.10
CA TYR A 58 3.76 1.50 5.37
C TYR A 58 4.48 0.45 6.20
N LEU A 59 5.70 0.77 6.62
CA LEU A 59 6.54 -0.11 7.44
C LEU A 59 6.40 0.16 8.94
N GLU A 60 6.06 1.40 9.29
CA GLU A 60 5.92 1.88 10.66
C GLU A 60 4.68 2.77 10.80
N MET A 61 4.21 2.94 12.04
CA MET A 61 3.18 3.93 12.35
C MET A 61 3.85 5.30 12.56
N PRO A 62 3.25 6.41 12.11
CA PRO A 62 3.80 7.75 12.35
C PRO A 62 3.90 8.06 13.85
N GLU A 63 5.11 8.37 14.35
CA GLU A 63 5.35 8.79 15.74
C GLU A 63 5.61 10.31 15.87
N ASP A 64 6.21 10.91 14.84
CA ASP A 64 6.61 12.33 14.78
C ASP A 64 5.64 13.20 13.97
N GLY A 65 4.45 12.66 13.66
CA GLY A 65 3.46 13.31 12.79
C GLY A 65 3.82 13.22 11.30
N LYS A 66 4.91 12.55 10.93
CA LYS A 66 5.28 12.33 9.53
C LYS A 66 4.89 10.94 9.06
N MET A 67 4.18 10.89 7.95
CA MET A 67 3.85 9.66 7.28
C MET A 67 4.96 9.30 6.30
N ARG A 68 5.62 8.17 6.56
CA ARG A 68 6.60 7.55 5.65
C ARG A 68 5.94 6.39 4.93
N PHE A 69 6.06 6.37 3.61
CA PHE A 69 5.50 5.31 2.81
C PHE A 69 6.34 5.04 1.57
N ARG A 70 6.21 3.81 1.09
CA ARG A 70 6.72 3.35 -0.20
C ARG A 70 5.58 3.42 -1.20
N GLY A 71 5.66 4.36 -2.14
CA GLY A 71 4.75 4.40 -3.28
C GLY A 71 5.28 3.48 -4.37
N GLY A 72 4.50 2.49 -4.77
CA GLY A 72 5.01 1.40 -5.59
C GLY A 72 3.97 0.61 -6.36
N VAL A 73 4.42 -0.52 -6.90
CA VAL A 73 3.60 -1.46 -7.67
C VAL A 73 4.21 -2.86 -7.55
N PHE A 74 3.36 -3.89 -7.43
CA PHE A 74 3.83 -5.28 -7.44
C PHE A 74 4.34 -5.66 -8.83
N VAL A 75 5.42 -6.44 -8.88
CA VAL A 75 6.04 -6.94 -10.12
C VAL A 75 6.56 -8.36 -9.92
N SER A 76 7.03 -9.00 -10.99
CA SER A 76 7.73 -10.28 -10.87
C SER A 76 9.07 -10.13 -10.15
N ALA A 77 9.62 -11.21 -9.60
CA ALA A 77 10.97 -11.21 -9.02
C ALA A 77 12.05 -10.81 -10.04
N GLU A 78 11.86 -11.22 -11.30
CA GLU A 78 12.74 -10.84 -12.41
C GLU A 78 12.70 -9.32 -12.67
N ASP A 79 11.50 -8.74 -12.75
CA ASP A 79 11.35 -7.30 -12.97
C ASP A 79 11.84 -6.47 -11.77
N ALA A 80 11.64 -6.96 -10.55
CA ALA A 80 12.18 -6.33 -9.35
C ALA A 80 13.72 -6.22 -9.39
N SER A 81 14.41 -7.22 -9.96
CA SER A 81 15.87 -7.21 -10.08
C SER A 81 16.43 -6.11 -11.01
N LYS A 82 15.56 -5.47 -11.80
CA LYS A 82 15.93 -4.39 -12.73
C LYS A 82 15.93 -3.00 -12.06
N ALA A 83 15.51 -2.90 -10.80
CA ALA A 83 15.49 -1.63 -10.06
C ALA A 83 16.85 -0.93 -10.06
N HIS A 84 16.85 0.38 -10.34
CA HIS A 84 18.05 1.20 -10.27
C HIS A 84 17.70 2.69 -10.15
N GLY A 85 18.70 3.50 -9.79
CA GLY A 85 18.55 4.95 -9.67
C GLY A 85 17.70 5.31 -8.46
N SER A 86 16.61 6.04 -8.68
CA SER A 86 15.68 6.45 -7.62
C SER A 86 14.60 5.41 -7.32
N VAL A 87 14.42 4.39 -8.18
CA VAL A 87 13.50 3.28 -7.95
C VAL A 87 14.24 2.12 -7.29
N SER A 88 13.71 1.67 -6.16
CA SER A 88 14.23 0.54 -5.39
C SER A 88 13.29 -0.67 -5.49
N ALA A 89 13.79 -1.85 -5.12
CA ALA A 89 13.02 -3.08 -5.04
C ALA A 89 13.05 -3.66 -3.63
N ASP A 90 11.94 -4.25 -3.21
CA ASP A 90 11.86 -5.08 -2.01
C ASP A 90 10.73 -6.11 -2.19
N HIS A 91 10.42 -6.86 -1.13
CA HIS A 91 9.40 -7.89 -1.11
C HIS A 91 8.62 -7.89 0.20
N ILE A 92 7.36 -8.30 0.13
CA ILE A 92 6.55 -8.68 1.29
C ILE A 92 6.71 -10.19 1.43
N PRO A 93 7.16 -10.70 2.59
CA PRO A 93 7.33 -12.14 2.77
C PRO A 93 5.98 -12.85 2.71
N ALA A 94 6.00 -14.11 2.29
CA ALA A 94 4.82 -14.96 2.32
C ALA A 94 4.25 -15.05 3.74
N GLY A 95 2.92 -15.10 3.85
CA GLY A 95 2.29 -15.29 5.13
C GLY A 95 0.80 -15.00 5.19
N PRO A 96 0.20 -15.25 6.37
CA PRO A 96 -1.19 -14.95 6.60
C PRO A 96 -1.40 -13.43 6.55
N THR A 97 -2.31 -12.99 5.69
CA THR A 97 -2.63 -11.58 5.47
C THR A 97 -4.11 -11.35 5.69
N PHE A 98 -4.43 -10.30 6.45
CA PHE A 98 -5.79 -9.81 6.60
C PHE A 98 -6.06 -8.74 5.56
N LYS A 99 -7.19 -8.87 4.87
CA LYS A 99 -7.61 -7.97 3.80
C LYS A 99 -8.99 -7.39 4.10
N ALA A 100 -9.18 -6.13 3.77
CA ALA A 100 -10.48 -5.46 3.75
C ALA A 100 -10.58 -4.58 2.51
N LEU A 101 -11.77 -4.54 1.91
CA LEU A 101 -12.08 -3.60 0.84
C LEU A 101 -12.74 -2.35 1.45
N HIS A 102 -12.06 -1.23 1.35
CA HIS A 102 -12.64 0.10 1.57
C HIS A 102 -13.39 0.52 0.30
N VAL A 103 -14.58 1.08 0.47
CA VAL A 103 -15.34 1.71 -0.62
C VAL A 103 -15.80 3.07 -0.12
N GLY A 104 -15.33 4.14 -0.74
CA GLY A 104 -15.64 5.50 -0.33
C GLY A 104 -14.42 6.44 -0.25
N PRO A 105 -14.59 7.59 0.43
CA PRO A 105 -13.60 8.64 0.46
C PRO A 105 -12.35 8.24 1.24
N TYR A 106 -11.17 8.62 0.72
CA TYR A 106 -9.89 8.36 1.37
C TYR A 106 -9.79 8.93 2.79
N SER A 107 -10.53 10.01 3.09
CA SER A 107 -10.62 10.57 4.44
C SER A 107 -11.19 9.61 5.49
N SER A 108 -11.83 8.52 5.06
CA SER A 108 -12.41 7.47 5.92
C SER A 108 -11.64 6.15 5.90
N LEU A 109 -10.47 6.09 5.23
CA LEU A 109 -9.60 4.90 5.23
C LEU A 109 -9.19 4.50 6.65
N ASN A 110 -8.97 5.46 7.53
CA ASN A 110 -8.64 5.24 8.95
C ASN A 110 -9.68 4.37 9.67
N GLU A 111 -10.96 4.49 9.33
CA GLU A 111 -12.03 3.65 9.90
C GLU A 111 -11.87 2.19 9.47
N THR A 112 -11.51 1.97 8.20
CA THR A 112 -11.26 0.62 7.67
C THR A 112 -9.99 0.00 8.27
N HIS A 113 -8.91 0.79 8.39
CA HIS A 113 -7.71 0.37 9.10
C HIS A 113 -8.01 -0.02 10.55
N LYS A 114 -8.79 0.80 11.25
CA LYS A 114 -9.17 0.53 12.63
C LYS A 114 -9.98 -0.77 12.74
N ALA A 115 -10.99 -0.96 11.90
CA ALA A 115 -11.80 -2.17 11.92
C ALA A 115 -10.99 -3.43 11.60
N LEU A 116 -10.02 -3.34 10.67
CA LEU A 116 -9.09 -4.43 10.37
C LEU A 116 -8.19 -4.75 11.57
N TRP A 117 -7.62 -3.72 12.21
CA TRP A 117 -6.79 -3.87 13.40
C TRP A 117 -7.58 -4.47 14.57
N ASP A 118 -8.76 -3.93 14.89
CA ASP A 118 -9.60 -4.45 15.96
C ASP A 118 -9.94 -5.94 15.73
N HIS A 119 -10.25 -6.33 14.48
CA HIS A 119 -10.50 -7.72 14.13
C HIS A 119 -9.27 -8.60 14.34
N MET A 120 -8.08 -8.18 13.91
CA MET A 120 -6.83 -8.90 14.15
C MET A 120 -6.54 -9.03 15.65
N ALA A 121 -6.82 -8.00 16.45
CA ALA A 121 -6.63 -8.00 17.88
C ALA A 121 -7.53 -9.03 18.59
N THR A 122 -8.76 -9.26 18.11
CA THR A 122 -9.62 -10.35 18.64
C THR A 122 -9.02 -11.75 18.44
N GLN A 123 -8.06 -11.89 17.52
CA GLN A 123 -7.32 -13.12 17.24
C GLN A 123 -5.93 -13.13 17.90
N GLY A 124 -5.63 -12.17 18.79
CA GLY A 124 -4.34 -12.05 19.46
C GLY A 124 -3.23 -11.47 18.59
N ILE A 125 -3.55 -10.84 17.46
CA ILE A 125 -2.57 -10.27 16.54
C ILE A 125 -2.63 -8.74 16.63
N SER A 126 -1.61 -8.12 17.22
CA SER A 126 -1.54 -6.66 17.43
C SER A 126 -0.28 -6.05 16.83
N GLY A 127 -0.37 -4.82 16.31
CA GLY A 127 0.81 -4.10 15.81
C GLY A 127 1.43 -4.69 14.54
N ALA A 128 0.65 -5.47 13.79
CA ALA A 128 1.09 -6.13 12.57
C ALA A 128 1.46 -5.11 11.47
N MET A 129 2.73 -5.15 11.06
CA MET A 129 3.33 -4.44 9.94
C MET A 129 4.06 -5.45 9.03
N PRO A 130 4.22 -5.19 7.73
CA PRO A 130 3.76 -4.00 7.02
C PRO A 130 2.25 -3.95 6.80
N VAL A 131 1.77 -2.75 6.51
CA VAL A 131 0.42 -2.46 6.02
C VAL A 131 0.56 -1.93 4.61
N TRP A 132 -0.33 -2.33 3.70
CA TRP A 132 -0.35 -1.72 2.37
C TRP A 132 -1.76 -1.52 1.86
N GLU A 133 -1.88 -0.52 1.01
CA GLU A 133 -3.10 -0.11 0.34
C GLU A 133 -2.90 -0.28 -1.16
N ILE A 134 -3.85 -0.90 -1.86
CA ILE A 134 -3.90 -0.97 -3.32
C ILE A 134 -5.07 -0.10 -3.78
N TYR A 135 -4.78 0.94 -4.56
CA TYR A 135 -5.78 1.88 -5.07
C TYR A 135 -6.39 1.29 -6.36
N VAL A 136 -7.52 0.60 -6.22
CA VAL A 136 -8.10 -0.24 -7.28
C VAL A 136 -8.67 0.61 -8.42
N ASP A 137 -9.25 1.75 -8.06
CA ASP A 137 -9.89 2.67 -9.01
C ASP A 137 -9.12 3.99 -9.09
N ASP A 138 -9.17 4.64 -10.26
CA ASP A 138 -8.61 5.98 -10.45
C ASP A 138 -9.59 7.02 -9.84
N PRO A 139 -9.19 7.75 -8.78
CA PRO A 139 -10.05 8.71 -8.11
C PRO A 139 -10.38 9.95 -8.96
N THR A 140 -9.69 10.15 -10.09
CA THR A 140 -10.02 11.20 -11.06
C THR A 140 -11.08 10.77 -12.07
N ALA A 141 -11.34 9.45 -12.17
CA ALA A 141 -12.28 8.85 -13.11
C ALA A 141 -13.52 8.24 -12.43
N VAL A 142 -13.41 7.83 -11.17
CA VAL A 142 -14.48 7.19 -10.40
C VAL A 142 -14.97 8.13 -9.30
N PRO A 143 -16.30 8.24 -9.07
CA PRO A 143 -16.83 9.01 -7.95
C PRO A 143 -16.21 8.60 -6.61
N GLU A 144 -15.93 9.57 -5.75
CA GLU A 144 -15.25 9.34 -4.46
C GLU A 144 -15.96 8.29 -3.59
N ASN A 145 -17.29 8.29 -3.57
CA ASN A 145 -18.11 7.33 -2.81
C ASN A 145 -18.11 5.90 -3.39
N GLU A 146 -17.57 5.71 -4.58
CA GLU A 146 -17.47 4.42 -5.28
C GLU A 146 -16.03 3.94 -5.40
N CYS A 147 -15.04 4.81 -5.13
CA CYS A 147 -13.62 4.48 -5.16
C CYS A 147 -13.31 3.33 -4.21
N ARG A 148 -12.60 2.31 -4.72
CA ARG A 148 -12.21 1.14 -3.93
C ARG A 148 -10.73 1.16 -3.59
N THR A 149 -10.42 0.83 -2.35
CA THR A 149 -9.05 0.62 -1.86
C THR A 149 -8.97 -0.70 -1.12
N GLU A 150 -8.08 -1.59 -1.55
CA GLU A 150 -7.82 -2.82 -0.83
C GLU A 150 -6.77 -2.57 0.24
N ILE A 151 -7.13 -2.77 1.51
CA ILE A 151 -6.22 -2.62 2.65
C ILE A 151 -5.78 -4.01 3.11
N CYS A 152 -4.47 -4.20 3.20
CA CYS A 152 -3.86 -5.46 3.61
C CYS A 152 -2.93 -5.27 4.81
N ARG A 153 -2.90 -6.25 5.71
CA ARG A 153 -1.99 -6.31 6.86
C ARG A 153 -1.42 -7.71 7.02
N LEU A 154 -0.09 -7.84 6.98
CA LEU A 154 0.58 -9.11 7.19
C LEU A 154 0.55 -9.49 8.67
N ALA A 155 -0.08 -10.60 9.01
CA ALA A 155 -0.04 -11.14 10.36
C ALA A 155 1.29 -11.85 10.61
N ARG A 156 2.29 -11.10 11.11
CA ARG A 156 3.49 -11.72 11.67
C ARG A 156 3.10 -12.43 12.98
N GLN A 157 3.37 -13.73 13.07
CA GLN A 157 3.32 -14.43 14.35
C GLN A 157 4.55 -13.99 15.16
N THR A 158 4.31 -13.43 16.35
CA THR A 158 5.33 -13.18 17.37
C THR A 158 5.83 -14.49 17.96
#